data_AF-A0A8E0M7S9-F1
#
_entry.id   AF-A0A8E0M7S9-F1
#
_cell.length_a   1.000
_cell.length_b   1.000
_cell.length_c   1.000
_cell.angle_alpha   90.00
_cell.angle_beta   90.00
_cell.angle_gamma   90.00
#
_symmetry.space_group_name_H-M   'P 1'
#
loop_
_entity.id
_entity.type
_entity.pdbx_description
1 polymer ?
#
loop_
_entity_poly.entity_id
_entity_poly.type
_entity_poly.pdbx_seq_one_letter_code
_entity_poly.pdbx_strand_id
1 'polypeptide(L)'
;MKQKTDWSGVRRWLTIIVDVALFNFSMWFSFYVRFWPQIPDRNFYTYERSAVYISALFLLVNFLIGVYVYYNRRISDIVFNTVLGQGVTVLGLTMITFIGRWFAFPRTILAISFLVSVVVLAVYRVAVYYLYVHFTADKHVAVVSYKEELPSILENFDSAKNNKHKVTYVITDHFVENAKKILDKVDIFYLTTSLSDDQRRTIID
;
A
#
# COMPACT_ATOMS: atom_id res chain seq x y z
N MET A 1 24.66 -2.63 8.89
CA MET A 1 23.60 -1.85 8.21
C MET A 1 22.23 -2.17 8.81
N LYS A 2 21.64 -1.27 9.63
CA LYS A 2 20.29 -1.45 10.20
C LYS A 2 19.23 -1.03 9.16
N GLN A 3 18.82 -1.94 8.29
CA GLN A 3 17.56 -1.81 7.55
C GLN A 3 16.38 -2.00 8.52
N LYS A 4 16.01 -0.94 9.24
CA LYS A 4 14.76 -0.88 10.03
C LYS A 4 14.14 0.50 9.90
N THR A 5 13.73 0.84 8.69
CA THR A 5 12.70 1.86 8.46
C THR A 5 11.67 1.34 7.47
N ASP A 6 11.37 0.04 7.56
CA ASP A 6 10.15 -0.48 6.96
C ASP A 6 9.01 -0.16 7.93
N TRP A 7 7.85 0.22 7.40
CA TRP A 7 6.64 0.51 8.17
C TRP A 7 6.45 -0.60 9.22
N SER A 8 6.65 -0.30 10.51
CA SER A 8 6.79 -1.31 11.56
C SER A 8 5.67 -2.35 11.43
N GLY A 9 5.99 -3.64 11.43
CA GLY A 9 5.00 -4.70 11.18
C GLY A 9 3.71 -4.54 12.00
N VAL A 10 3.81 -4.00 13.23
CA VAL A 10 2.68 -3.65 14.09
C VAL A 10 1.70 -2.66 13.44
N ARG A 11 2.18 -1.58 12.82
CA ARG A 11 1.33 -0.60 12.12
C ARG A 11 0.66 -1.23 10.91
N ARG A 12 1.36 -2.10 10.18
CA ARG A 12 0.79 -2.85 9.05
C ARG A 12 -0.34 -3.76 9.51
N TRP A 13 -0.14 -4.52 10.59
CA TRP A 13 -1.17 -5.38 11.17
C TRP A 13 -2.39 -4.58 11.67
N LEU A 14 -2.16 -3.44 12.33
CA LEU A 14 -3.26 -2.56 12.75
C LEU A 14 -4.06 -2.06 11.55
N THR A 15 -3.40 -1.65 10.47
CA THR A 15 -4.09 -1.24 9.24
C THR A 15 -4.97 -2.35 8.66
N ILE A 16 -4.47 -3.59 8.64
CA ILE A 16 -5.21 -4.76 8.14
C ILE A 16 -6.45 -5.02 9.00
N ILE A 17 -6.32 -4.97 10.33
CA ILE A 17 -7.44 -5.22 11.26
C ILE A 17 -8.55 -4.18 11.04
N VAL A 18 -8.19 -2.90 10.95
CA VAL A 18 -9.16 -1.83 10.74
C VAL A 18 -9.80 -1.93 9.34
N ASP A 19 -9.04 -2.30 8.30
CA ASP A 19 -9.59 -2.53 6.95
C ASP A 19 -10.68 -3.61 6.97
N VAL A 20 -10.44 -4.73 7.67
CA VAL A 20 -11.43 -5.81 7.83
C VAL A 20 -12.65 -5.33 8.62
N ALA A 21 -12.45 -4.57 9.68
CA ALA A 21 -13.54 -4.02 10.48
C ALA A 21 -14.41 -3.05 9.67
N LEU A 22 -13.79 -2.16 8.89
CA LEU A 22 -14.48 -1.20 8.02
C LEU A 22 -15.24 -1.89 6.88
N PHE A 23 -14.67 -2.96 6.32
CA PHE A 23 -15.37 -3.75 5.30
C PHE A 23 -16.61 -4.44 5.88
N ASN A 24 -16.49 -5.07 7.05
CA ASN A 24 -17.63 -5.68 7.74
C ASN A 24 -18.66 -4.63 8.18
N PHE A 25 -18.22 -3.47 8.65
CA PHE A 25 -19.10 -2.34 8.94
C PHE A 25 -19.86 -1.89 7.69
N SER A 26 -19.19 -1.81 6.53
CA SER A 26 -19.83 -1.44 5.26
C SER A 26 -20.89 -2.47 4.85
N MET A 27 -20.63 -3.76 5.07
CA MET A 27 -21.61 -4.82 4.85
C MET A 27 -22.81 -4.69 5.77
N TRP A 28 -22.58 -4.52 7.08
CA TRP A 28 -23.64 -4.31 8.08
C TRP A 28 -24.49 -3.07 7.77
N PHE A 29 -23.84 -1.96 7.42
CA PHE A 29 -24.51 -0.72 7.04
C PHE A 29 -25.39 -0.89 5.79
N SER A 30 -24.97 -1.72 4.84
CA SER A 30 -25.79 -2.05 3.67
C SER A 30 -27.07 -2.82 4.02
N PHE A 31 -27.05 -3.69 5.04
CA PHE A 31 -28.28 -4.32 5.55
C PHE A 31 -29.21 -3.27 6.15
N TYR A 32 -28.66 -2.33 6.92
CA TYR A 32 -29.41 -1.23 7.50
C TYR A 32 -30.09 -0.37 6.42
N VAL A 33 -29.33 0.09 5.41
CA VAL A 33 -29.87 0.90 4.31
C VAL A 33 -30.93 0.16 3.49
N ARG A 34 -30.75 -1.16 3.26
CA ARG A 34 -31.65 -1.93 2.41
C ARG A 34 -32.95 -2.35 3.08
N PHE A 35 -32.92 -2.70 4.36
CA PHE A 35 -34.04 -3.33 5.06
C PHE A 35 -34.58 -2.51 6.23
N TRP A 36 -34.22 -1.24 6.34
CA TRP A 36 -34.88 -0.33 7.27
C TRP A 36 -36.41 -0.39 7.08
N PRO A 37 -37.24 -0.60 8.13
CA PRO A 37 -36.92 -0.70 9.56
C PRO A 37 -36.85 -2.13 10.15
N GLN A 38 -37.13 -3.18 9.37
CA GLN A 38 -37.08 -4.58 9.84
C GLN A 38 -36.14 -5.42 8.96
N ILE A 39 -34.97 -5.77 9.51
CA ILE A 39 -33.99 -6.63 8.84
C ILE A 39 -34.46 -8.09 8.94
N PRO A 40 -34.60 -8.82 7.82
CA PRO A 40 -34.96 -10.24 7.88
C PRO A 40 -33.88 -11.07 8.59
N ASP A 41 -34.23 -11.73 9.70
CA ASP A 41 -33.31 -12.51 10.55
C ASP A 41 -32.52 -13.56 9.76
N ARG A 42 -33.18 -14.21 8.79
CA ARG A 42 -32.56 -15.24 7.95
C ARG A 42 -31.38 -14.70 7.12
N ASN A 43 -31.50 -13.47 6.60
CA ASN A 43 -30.47 -12.86 5.77
C ASN A 43 -29.28 -12.40 6.63
N PHE A 44 -29.57 -11.84 7.82
CA PHE A 44 -28.56 -11.39 8.75
C PHE A 44 -27.79 -12.55 9.39
N TYR A 45 -28.48 -13.61 9.79
CA TYR A 45 -27.85 -14.83 10.32
C TYR A 45 -26.91 -15.49 9.31
N THR A 46 -27.27 -15.46 8.03
CA THR A 46 -26.40 -15.95 6.94
C THR A 46 -25.15 -15.09 6.83
N TYR A 47 -25.25 -13.76 6.96
CA TYR A 47 -24.10 -12.87 6.98
C TYR A 47 -23.15 -13.17 8.15
N GLU A 48 -23.66 -13.28 9.36
CA GLU A 48 -22.86 -13.49 10.57
C GLU A 48 -22.01 -14.76 10.49
N ARG A 49 -22.60 -15.88 10.04
CA ARG A 49 -21.87 -17.13 9.81
C ARG A 49 -20.86 -17.03 8.66
N SER A 50 -21.12 -16.20 7.66
CA SER A 50 -20.24 -16.01 6.51
C SER A 50 -19.17 -14.95 6.72
N ALA A 51 -19.22 -14.15 7.79
CA ALA A 51 -18.34 -13.00 8.02
C ALA A 51 -16.85 -13.37 8.00
N VAL A 52 -16.50 -14.55 8.55
CA VAL A 52 -15.11 -15.05 8.54
C VAL A 52 -14.64 -15.35 7.11
N TYR A 53 -15.45 -16.02 6.31
CA TYR A 53 -15.14 -16.34 4.91
C TYR A 53 -15.08 -15.07 4.04
N ILE A 54 -16.01 -14.14 4.27
CA ILE A 54 -16.06 -12.83 3.61
C ILE A 54 -14.76 -12.06 3.89
N SER A 55 -14.33 -12.04 5.15
CA SER A 55 -13.10 -11.36 5.57
C SER A 55 -11.86 -12.06 5.00
N ALA A 56 -11.83 -13.39 4.95
CA ALA A 56 -10.72 -14.14 4.36
C ALA A 56 -10.56 -13.84 2.86
N LEU A 57 -11.66 -13.83 2.09
CA LEU A 57 -11.62 -13.48 0.67
C LEU A 57 -11.17 -12.02 0.47
N PHE A 58 -11.73 -11.10 1.25
CA PHE A 58 -11.33 -9.69 1.23
C PHE A 58 -9.82 -9.54 1.45
N LEU A 59 -9.27 -10.19 2.47
CA LEU A 59 -7.85 -10.14 2.78
C LEU A 59 -7.00 -10.71 1.64
N LEU A 60 -7.39 -11.86 1.09
CA LEU A 60 -6.70 -12.49 -0.03
C LEU A 60 -6.64 -11.55 -1.24
N VAL A 61 -7.78 -10.98 -1.64
CA VAL A 61 -7.87 -10.08 -2.80
C VAL A 61 -7.04 -8.81 -2.57
N ASN A 62 -7.17 -8.17 -1.41
CA ASN A 62 -6.44 -6.93 -1.12
C ASN A 62 -4.92 -7.15 -0.95
N PHE A 63 -4.53 -8.35 -0.50
CA PHE A 63 -3.13 -8.76 -0.49
C PHE A 63 -2.59 -8.91 -1.91
N LEU A 64 -3.29 -9.62 -2.80
CA LEU A 64 -2.87 -9.84 -4.19
C LEU A 64 -2.79 -8.53 -5.01
N ILE A 65 -3.68 -7.58 -4.75
CA ILE A 65 -3.65 -6.26 -5.39
C ILE A 65 -2.52 -5.37 -4.83
N GLY A 66 -1.96 -5.72 -3.68
CA GLY A 66 -0.88 -4.97 -3.06
C GLY A 66 -1.34 -3.65 -2.47
N VAL A 67 -2.56 -3.59 -1.90
CA VAL A 67 -3.10 -2.35 -1.31
C VAL A 67 -2.28 -1.88 -0.11
N TYR A 68 -1.63 -2.80 0.60
CA TYR A 68 -0.79 -2.50 1.77
C TYR A 68 0.65 -2.08 1.40
N VAL A 69 0.94 -1.88 0.11
CA VAL A 69 2.25 -1.40 -0.37
C VAL A 69 2.17 0.08 -0.68
N TYR A 70 2.62 0.91 0.27
CA TYR A 70 2.58 2.37 0.19
C TYR A 70 3.79 2.99 -0.53
N TYR A 71 4.83 2.19 -0.78
CA TYR A 71 6.06 2.67 -1.40
C TYR A 71 5.80 3.17 -2.84
N ASN A 72 6.30 4.37 -3.15
CA ASN A 72 6.20 5.01 -4.47
C ASN A 72 4.77 5.13 -5.05
N ARG A 73 3.75 5.21 -4.18
CA ARG A 73 2.34 5.36 -4.58
C ARG A 73 1.89 6.83 -4.50
N ARG A 74 0.97 7.21 -5.40
CA ARG A 74 0.17 8.44 -5.31
C ARG A 74 -1.20 8.14 -4.68
N ILE A 75 -1.90 9.17 -4.21
CA ILE A 75 -3.28 9.07 -3.70
C ILE A 75 -4.20 8.42 -4.74
N SER A 76 -4.07 8.80 -6.02
CA SER A 76 -4.84 8.20 -7.12
C SER A 76 -4.63 6.69 -7.23
N ASP A 77 -3.39 6.22 -7.03
CA ASP A 77 -3.07 4.78 -7.11
C ASP A 77 -3.72 4.02 -5.95
N ILE A 78 -3.81 4.63 -4.76
CA ILE A 78 -4.44 4.04 -3.57
C ILE A 78 -5.95 3.93 -3.76
N VAL A 79 -6.59 4.99 -4.27
CA VAL A 79 -8.03 4.98 -4.57
C VAL A 79 -8.32 3.97 -5.67
N PHE A 80 -7.53 3.94 -6.74
CA PHE A 80 -7.69 2.98 -7.84
C PHE A 80 -7.57 1.53 -7.36
N ASN A 81 -6.51 1.19 -6.62
CA ASN A 81 -6.33 -0.14 -6.05
C ASN A 81 -7.48 -0.51 -5.09
N THR A 82 -8.03 0.47 -4.37
CA THR A 82 -9.17 0.25 -3.48
C THR A 82 -10.43 -0.10 -4.26
N VAL A 83 -10.77 0.68 -5.29
CA VAL A 83 -11.92 0.41 -6.17
C VAL A 83 -11.77 -0.96 -6.83
N LEU A 84 -10.60 -1.26 -7.40
CA LEU A 84 -10.32 -2.54 -8.03
C LEU A 84 -10.45 -3.69 -7.03
N GLY A 85 -9.89 -3.56 -5.82
CA GLY A 85 -9.96 -4.58 -4.79
C GLY A 85 -11.36 -4.82 -4.25
N GLN A 86 -12.16 -3.77 -4.09
CA GLN A 86 -13.57 -3.92 -3.74
C GLN A 86 -14.36 -4.60 -4.86
N GLY A 87 -14.10 -4.23 -6.12
CA GLY A 87 -14.75 -4.83 -7.28
C GLY A 87 -14.48 -6.33 -7.34
N VAL A 88 -13.21 -6.74 -7.28
CA VAL A 88 -12.81 -8.15 -7.31
C VAL A 88 -13.36 -8.91 -6.09
N THR A 89 -13.34 -8.30 -4.90
CA THR A 89 -13.89 -8.93 -3.68
C THR A 89 -15.39 -9.20 -3.83
N VAL A 90 -16.16 -8.20 -4.25
CA VAL A 90 -17.62 -8.30 -4.40
C VAL A 90 -18.01 -9.27 -5.51
N LEU A 91 -17.28 -9.28 -6.63
CA LEU A 91 -17.45 -10.27 -7.69
C LEU A 91 -17.17 -11.69 -7.17
N GLY A 92 -16.09 -11.88 -6.42
CA GLY A 92 -15.76 -13.16 -5.79
C GLY A 92 -16.84 -13.62 -4.81
N LEU A 93 -17.37 -12.73 -3.97
CA LEU A 93 -18.50 -13.03 -3.08
C LEU A 93 -19.76 -13.39 -3.85
N THR A 94 -20.03 -12.71 -4.96
CA THR A 94 -21.17 -13.01 -5.83
C THR A 94 -21.05 -14.41 -6.43
N MET A 95 -19.85 -14.80 -6.88
CA MET A 95 -19.58 -16.15 -7.37
C MET A 95 -19.75 -17.21 -6.28
N ILE A 96 -19.17 -17.00 -5.09
CA ILE A 96 -19.25 -17.94 -3.97
C ILE A 96 -20.71 -18.13 -3.52
N THR A 97 -21.46 -17.04 -3.37
CA THR A 97 -22.87 -17.10 -2.94
C THR A 97 -23.75 -17.79 -3.99
N PHE A 98 -23.43 -17.63 -5.28
CA PHE A 98 -24.11 -18.34 -6.37
C PHE A 98 -23.79 -19.85 -6.37
N ILE A 99 -22.52 -20.22 -6.33
CA ILE A 99 -22.06 -21.63 -6.33
C ILE A 99 -22.55 -22.37 -5.08
N GLY A 100 -22.42 -21.73 -3.91
CA GLY A 100 -22.88 -22.28 -2.63
C GLY A 100 -24.40 -22.33 -2.48
N ARG A 101 -25.15 -21.86 -3.48
CA ARG A 101 -26.63 -21.75 -3.46
C ARG A 101 -27.14 -20.99 -2.23
N TRP A 102 -26.36 -20.04 -1.73
CA TRP A 102 -26.70 -19.17 -0.60
C TRP A 102 -27.58 -18.01 -1.07
N PHE A 103 -28.73 -18.34 -1.66
CA PHE A 103 -29.70 -17.35 -2.17
C PHE A 103 -30.30 -16.46 -1.07
N ALA A 104 -30.11 -16.81 0.20
CA ALA A 104 -30.45 -15.97 1.34
C ALA A 104 -29.59 -14.70 1.41
N PHE A 105 -28.41 -14.67 0.77
CA PHE A 105 -27.59 -13.47 0.72
C PHE A 105 -28.10 -12.49 -0.36
N PRO A 106 -28.63 -11.31 0.00
CA PRO A 106 -29.26 -10.44 -0.99
C PRO A 106 -28.21 -9.75 -1.86
N ARG A 107 -28.28 -9.92 -3.18
CA ARG A 107 -27.30 -9.35 -4.13
C ARG A 107 -27.28 -7.82 -4.11
N THR A 108 -28.43 -7.20 -3.80
CA THR A 108 -28.51 -5.75 -3.61
C THR A 108 -27.65 -5.27 -2.45
N ILE A 109 -27.45 -6.09 -1.41
CA ILE A 109 -26.58 -5.74 -0.28
C ILE A 109 -25.11 -5.78 -0.72
N LEU A 110 -24.72 -6.74 -1.56
CA LEU A 110 -23.37 -6.76 -2.15
C LEU A 110 -23.12 -5.52 -3.02
N ALA A 111 -24.12 -5.07 -3.78
CA ALA A 111 -24.01 -3.87 -4.59
C ALA A 111 -23.92 -2.58 -3.74
N ILE A 112 -24.75 -2.46 -2.70
CA ILE A 112 -24.69 -1.31 -1.79
C ILE A 112 -23.37 -1.36 -0.99
N SER A 113 -22.95 -2.54 -0.53
CA SER A 113 -21.71 -2.68 0.24
C SER A 113 -20.48 -2.36 -0.59
N PHE A 114 -20.48 -2.65 -1.89
CA PHE A 114 -19.45 -2.17 -2.81
C PHE A 114 -19.31 -0.65 -2.77
N LEU A 115 -20.42 0.09 -2.94
CA LEU A 115 -20.39 1.56 -2.96
C LEU A 115 -19.95 2.13 -1.60
N VAL A 116 -20.51 1.61 -0.51
CA VAL A 116 -20.19 2.05 0.85
C VAL A 116 -18.73 1.72 1.18
N SER A 117 -18.28 0.49 0.90
CA SER A 117 -16.93 0.05 1.23
C SER A 117 -15.87 0.78 0.42
N VAL A 118 -16.12 1.08 -0.86
CA VAL A 118 -15.22 1.89 -1.68
C VAL A 118 -14.99 3.25 -1.04
N VAL A 119 -16.06 3.94 -0.62
CA VAL A 119 -15.94 5.27 -0.01
C VAL A 119 -15.23 5.19 1.35
N VAL A 120 -15.72 4.32 2.24
CA VAL A 120 -15.20 4.20 3.61
C VAL A 120 -13.72 3.78 3.61
N LEU A 121 -13.35 2.77 2.80
CA LEU A 121 -11.98 2.29 2.72
C LEU A 121 -11.07 3.26 1.98
N ALA A 122 -11.53 3.96 0.95
CA ALA A 122 -10.72 4.97 0.27
C ALA A 122 -10.36 6.11 1.23
N VAL A 123 -11.33 6.64 1.97
CA VAL A 123 -11.09 7.68 2.97
C VAL A 123 -10.10 7.21 4.03
N TYR A 124 -10.31 6.02 4.59
CA TYR A 124 -9.42 5.46 5.60
C TYR A 124 -7.99 5.22 5.07
N ARG A 125 -7.84 4.58 3.91
CA ARG A 125 -6.53 4.28 3.32
C ARG A 125 -5.76 5.52 2.91
N VAL A 126 -6.46 6.56 2.44
CA VAL A 126 -5.85 7.87 2.18
C VAL A 126 -5.38 8.50 3.49
N ALA A 127 -6.15 8.43 4.57
CA ALA A 127 -5.71 8.91 5.89
C ALA A 127 -4.48 8.15 6.41
N VAL A 128 -4.47 6.81 6.29
CA VAL A 128 -3.30 5.97 6.62
C VAL A 128 -2.08 6.34 5.78
N TYR A 129 -2.27 6.63 4.49
CA TYR A 129 -1.19 7.07 3.62
C TYR A 129 -0.64 8.45 4.00
N TYR A 130 -1.50 9.41 4.39
CA TYR A 130 -1.02 10.68 4.91
C TYR A 130 -0.21 10.51 6.19
N LEU A 131 -0.68 9.67 7.13
CA LEU A 131 0.10 9.27 8.30
C LEU A 131 1.42 8.61 7.88
N TYR A 132 1.40 7.79 6.82
CA TYR A 132 2.61 7.17 6.28
C TYR A 132 3.64 8.18 5.82
N VAL A 133 3.23 9.13 4.98
CA VAL A 133 4.11 10.17 4.45
C VAL A 133 4.61 11.09 5.56
N HIS A 134 3.79 11.40 6.56
CA HIS A 134 4.17 12.29 7.66
C HIS A 134 5.14 11.65 8.66
N PHE A 135 4.94 10.38 9.02
CA PHE A 135 5.80 9.69 10.00
C PHE A 135 7.04 9.01 9.39
N THR A 136 7.08 8.83 8.08
CA THR A 136 8.26 8.25 7.40
C THR A 136 9.25 9.36 7.11
N ALA A 137 10.43 9.31 7.73
CA ALA A 137 11.49 10.27 7.48
C ALA A 137 11.96 10.21 6.02
N ASP A 138 12.36 11.37 5.49
CA ASP A 138 13.04 11.44 4.20
C ASP A 138 14.40 10.74 4.33
N LYS A 139 14.81 10.03 3.28
CA LYS A 139 16.08 9.33 3.17
C LYS A 139 17.05 10.18 2.37
N HIS A 140 18.23 10.44 2.93
CA HIS A 140 19.28 11.19 2.26
C HIS A 140 20.09 10.25 1.37
N VAL A 141 20.07 10.50 0.07
CA VAL A 141 20.78 9.69 -0.93
C VAL A 141 22.04 10.43 -1.41
N ALA A 142 23.16 9.71 -1.42
CA ALA A 142 24.37 10.12 -2.13
C ALA A 142 24.41 9.43 -3.51
N VAL A 143 24.53 10.21 -4.57
CA VAL A 143 24.74 9.68 -5.93
C VAL A 143 26.22 9.72 -6.25
N VAL A 144 26.79 8.56 -6.59
CA VAL A 144 28.18 8.40 -7.04
C VAL A 144 28.14 8.03 -8.50
N SER A 145 28.52 8.96 -9.37
CA SER A 145 28.39 8.80 -10.82
C SER A 145 29.26 9.82 -11.56
N TYR A 146 29.67 9.51 -12.78
CA TYR A 146 30.34 10.47 -13.66
C TYR A 146 29.41 11.63 -14.05
N LYS A 147 30.01 12.78 -14.37
CA LYS A 147 29.28 14.04 -14.64
C LYS A 147 28.30 13.92 -15.81
N GLU A 148 28.58 13.05 -16.78
CA GLU A 148 27.73 12.84 -17.97
C GLU A 148 26.41 12.13 -17.65
N GLU A 149 26.38 11.24 -16.66
CA GLU A 149 25.19 10.45 -16.30
C GLU A 149 24.31 11.13 -15.26
N LEU A 150 24.85 12.15 -14.58
CA LEU A 150 24.20 12.85 -13.48
C LEU A 150 22.82 13.45 -13.86
N PRO A 151 22.64 14.12 -15.02
CA PRO A 151 21.35 14.72 -15.36
C PRO A 151 20.22 13.69 -15.43
N SER A 152 20.47 12.54 -16.07
CA SER A 152 19.47 11.47 -16.19
C SER A 152 19.16 10.83 -14.84
N ILE A 153 20.13 10.72 -13.94
CA ILE A 153 19.92 10.17 -12.60
C ILE A 153 19.07 11.13 -11.75
N LEU A 154 19.42 12.41 -11.75
CA LEU A 154 18.68 13.43 -11.00
C LEU A 154 17.23 13.53 -11.49
N GLU A 155 17.00 13.50 -12.80
CA GLU A 155 15.65 13.49 -13.37
C GLU A 155 14.83 12.27 -12.93
N ASN A 156 15.45 11.09 -12.81
CA ASN A 156 14.79 9.88 -12.31
C ASN A 156 14.41 9.99 -10.81
N PHE A 157 15.25 10.62 -9.98
CA PHE A 157 14.94 10.86 -8.57
C PHE A 157 13.83 11.92 -8.43
N ASP A 158 13.88 12.99 -9.22
CA ASP A 158 12.88 14.06 -9.17
C ASP A 158 11.51 13.63 -9.75
N SER A 159 11.51 12.77 -10.76
CA SER A 159 10.28 12.23 -11.37
C SER A 159 9.65 11.07 -10.58
N ALA A 160 10.32 10.57 -9.54
CA ALA A 160 9.80 9.50 -8.70
C ALA A 160 8.47 9.91 -8.04
N LYS A 161 7.48 9.00 -8.08
CA LYS A 161 6.12 9.27 -7.57
C LYS A 161 6.07 9.59 -6.07
N ASN A 162 7.05 9.14 -5.29
CA ASN A 162 7.23 9.46 -3.87
C ASN A 162 8.63 10.03 -3.62
N ASN A 163 8.70 11.33 -3.33
CA ASN A 163 9.94 12.10 -3.22
C ASN A 163 10.62 11.96 -1.84
N LYS A 164 10.58 10.74 -1.28
CA LYS A 164 11.17 10.40 0.03
C LYS A 164 12.67 10.16 -0.06
N HIS A 165 13.19 9.88 -1.25
CA HIS A 165 14.62 9.74 -1.52
C HIS A 165 15.14 11.07 -2.06
N LYS A 166 15.75 11.87 -1.20
CA LYS A 166 16.28 13.17 -1.60
C LYS A 166 17.76 13.06 -1.88
N VAL A 167 18.15 13.38 -3.11
CA VAL A 167 19.57 13.48 -3.47
C VAL A 167 20.15 14.68 -2.74
N THR A 168 21.03 14.39 -1.76
CA THR A 168 21.60 15.42 -0.87
C THR A 168 23.08 15.66 -1.19
N TYR A 169 23.76 14.64 -1.73
CA TYR A 169 25.16 14.71 -2.11
C TYR A 169 25.37 14.06 -3.49
N VAL A 170 26.27 14.66 -4.26
CA VAL A 170 26.70 14.14 -5.55
C VAL A 170 28.22 14.03 -5.53
N ILE A 171 28.75 12.86 -5.90
CA ILE A 171 30.17 12.59 -6.00
C ILE A 171 30.49 12.27 -7.46
N THR A 172 31.16 13.19 -8.15
CA THR A 172 31.56 13.03 -9.55
C THR A 172 33.02 12.67 -9.76
N ASP A 173 33.82 12.72 -8.70
CA ASP A 173 35.25 12.44 -8.76
C ASP A 173 35.78 12.01 -7.38
N HIS A 174 36.95 11.38 -7.35
CA HIS A 174 37.61 10.87 -6.14
C HIS A 174 36.65 10.01 -5.29
N PHE A 175 36.00 9.03 -5.94
CA PHE A 175 34.80 8.35 -5.45
C PHE A 175 34.94 7.76 -4.05
N VAL A 176 36.03 7.02 -3.79
CA VAL A 176 36.22 6.29 -2.51
C VAL A 176 36.45 7.26 -1.35
N GLU A 177 37.31 8.27 -1.53
CA GLU A 177 37.65 9.21 -0.47
C GLU A 177 36.44 10.09 -0.10
N ASN A 178 35.74 10.60 -1.11
CA ASN A 178 34.57 11.44 -0.90
C ASN A 178 33.39 10.64 -0.33
N ALA A 179 33.21 9.38 -0.73
CA ALA A 179 32.17 8.51 -0.17
C ALA A 179 32.39 8.25 1.32
N LYS A 180 33.64 7.95 1.73
CA LYS A 180 33.99 7.75 3.15
C LYS A 180 33.72 8.98 4.01
N LYS A 181 33.97 10.19 3.50
CA LYS A 181 33.71 11.46 4.23
C LYS A 181 32.24 11.73 4.51
N ILE A 182 31.34 11.18 3.71
CA ILE A 182 29.89 11.41 3.84
C ILE A 182 29.13 10.19 4.36
N LEU A 183 29.81 9.08 4.65
CA LEU A 183 29.20 7.81 5.05
C LEU A 183 28.23 7.97 6.24
N ASP A 184 28.59 8.82 7.21
CA ASP A 184 27.78 9.09 8.40
C ASP A 184 26.63 10.09 8.15
N LYS A 185 26.58 10.72 6.97
CA LYS A 185 25.64 11.80 6.63
C LYS A 185 24.52 11.38 5.68
N VAL A 186 24.62 10.20 5.07
CA VAL A 186 23.66 9.67 4.10
C VAL A 186 23.16 8.30 4.48
N ASP A 187 21.89 8.04 4.18
CA ASP A 187 21.25 6.74 4.44
C ASP A 187 21.55 5.72 3.34
N ILE A 188 21.72 6.17 2.10
CA ILE A 188 21.77 5.32 0.90
C ILE A 188 22.84 5.86 -0.06
N PHE A 189 23.68 4.97 -0.58
CA PHE A 189 24.57 5.24 -1.70
C PHE A 189 23.99 4.64 -2.98
N TYR A 190 23.83 5.47 -4.01
CA TYR A 190 23.46 5.07 -5.35
C TYR A 190 24.72 5.02 -6.22
N LEU A 191 25.21 3.82 -6.50
CA LEU A 191 26.42 3.57 -7.29
C LEU A 191 26.04 3.15 -8.71
N THR A 192 26.46 3.91 -9.72
CA THR A 192 26.24 3.54 -11.12
C THR A 192 27.10 2.36 -11.55
N THR A 193 26.68 1.67 -12.62
CA THR A 193 27.41 0.54 -13.21
C THR A 193 28.65 0.96 -14.00
N SER A 194 28.79 2.26 -14.28
CA SER A 194 29.96 2.85 -14.94
C SER A 194 31.19 2.92 -14.01
N LEU A 195 31.00 2.85 -12.69
CA LEU A 195 32.08 2.72 -11.72
C LEU A 195 32.75 1.35 -11.81
N SER A 196 34.08 1.29 -11.68
CA SER A 196 34.80 0.01 -11.66
C SER A 196 34.40 -0.84 -10.46
N ASP A 197 34.39 -2.17 -10.63
CA ASP A 197 33.99 -3.10 -9.57
C ASP A 197 34.84 -2.98 -8.31
N ASP A 198 36.14 -2.69 -8.44
CA ASP A 198 37.05 -2.44 -7.32
C ASP A 198 36.65 -1.21 -6.50
N GLN A 199 36.27 -0.12 -7.17
CA GLN A 199 35.80 1.09 -6.50
C GLN A 199 34.47 0.85 -5.79
N ARG A 200 33.54 0.10 -6.41
CA ARG A 200 32.24 -0.21 -5.80
C ARG A 200 32.41 -1.09 -4.57
N ARG A 201 33.24 -2.14 -4.63
CA ARG A 201 33.54 -3.01 -3.49
C ARG A 201 34.13 -2.23 -2.32
N THR A 202 35.09 -1.34 -2.58
CA THR A 202 35.75 -0.53 -1.54
C THR A 202 34.82 0.48 -0.85
N ILE A 203 33.68 0.82 -1.46
CA ILE A 203 32.66 1.69 -0.85
C ILE A 203 31.65 0.87 -0.02
N ILE A 204 31.47 -0.42 -0.36
CA ILE A 204 30.52 -1.33 0.30
C ILE A 204 31.14 -2.01 1.53
N ASP A 205 32.41 -2.43 1.42
CA ASP A 205 33.20 -3.06 2.48
C ASP A 205 33.74 -2.05 3.51
#